data_AF-A0A3C0GH01-F1
#
_entry.id   AF-A0A3C0GH01-F1
#
_cell.length_a   1.000
_cell.length_b   1.000
_cell.length_c   1.000
_cell.angle_alpha   90.00
_cell.angle_beta   90.00
_cell.angle_gamma   90.00
#
_symmetry.space_group_name_H-M   'P 1'
#
loop_
_entity.id
_entity.type
_entity.pdbx_description
1 polymer ?
#
loop_
_entity_poly.entity_id
_entity_poly.type
_entity_poly.pdbx_seq_one_letter_code
_entity_poly.pdbx_strand_id
1 'polypeptide(L)'
;MSKILKWLVVILIFSIGGYMLAEWKMKHEIISFLERKVPDHINFSYDKLSINLLEGNIAFSDVAVVSLGKQTSSCEIRVNANELSIEGFSYWKILFQKSVYIKTLTLSTPHLHFKTCPKDPNNV
;
A
#
# COMPACT_ATOMS: atom_id res chain seq x y z
N MET A 1 -40.20 -22.28 12.02
CA MET A 1 -38.89 -21.69 11.66
C MET A 1 -38.57 -20.60 12.67
N SER A 2 -37.64 -20.90 13.58
CA SER A 2 -37.49 -20.20 14.87
C SER A 2 -36.96 -18.77 14.69
N LYS A 3 -37.42 -17.85 15.54
CA LYS A 3 -37.03 -16.43 15.57
C LYS A 3 -35.50 -16.22 15.57
N ILE A 4 -34.76 -17.22 16.05
CA ILE A 4 -33.29 -17.29 16.09
C ILE A 4 -32.68 -17.28 14.67
N LEU A 5 -33.30 -17.99 13.72
CA LEU A 5 -32.82 -18.03 12.33
C LEU A 5 -32.91 -16.66 11.66
N LYS A 6 -33.98 -15.89 11.95
CA LYS A 6 -34.13 -14.53 11.42
C LYS A 6 -33.06 -13.58 11.97
N TRP A 7 -32.74 -13.69 13.26
CA TRP A 7 -31.67 -12.90 13.88
C TRP A 7 -30.28 -13.24 13.33
N LEU A 8 -29.99 -14.52 13.07
CA LEU A 8 -28.73 -14.94 12.44
C LEU A 8 -28.56 -14.32 11.04
N VAL A 9 -29.63 -14.29 10.24
CA VAL A 9 -29.60 -13.68 8.90
C VAL A 9 -29.32 -12.18 8.97
N VAL A 10 -29.94 -11.46 9.91
CA VAL A 10 -29.70 -10.02 10.11
C VAL A 10 -28.25 -9.74 10.51
N ILE A 11 -27.70 -10.52 11.45
CA ILE A 11 -26.31 -10.39 11.89
C ILE A 11 -25.33 -10.66 10.75
N LEU A 12 -25.63 -11.66 9.92
CA LEU A 12 -24.80 -11.99 8.76
C LEU A 12 -24.74 -10.84 7.76
N ILE A 13 -25.91 -10.28 7.40
CA ILE A 13 -26.01 -9.13 6.49
C ILE A 13 -25.26 -7.92 7.04
N PHE A 14 -25.42 -7.64 8.34
CA PHE A 14 -24.74 -6.52 8.98
C PHE A 14 -23.22 -6.71 9.01
N SER A 15 -22.75 -7.93 9.28
CA SER A 15 -21.32 -8.27 9.29
C SER A 15 -20.69 -8.09 7.90
N ILE A 16 -21.37 -8.54 6.84
CA ILE A 16 -20.89 -8.39 5.46
C ILE A 16 -20.85 -6.90 5.08
N GLY A 17 -21.90 -6.14 5.38
CA GLY A 17 -21.95 -4.70 5.11
C GLY A 17 -20.85 -3.93 5.86
N GLY A 18 -20.63 -4.27 7.13
CA GLY A 18 -19.57 -3.69 7.95
C GLY A 18 -18.18 -4.00 7.40
N TYR A 19 -17.96 -5.22 6.90
CA TYR A 19 -16.70 -5.63 6.28
C TYR A 19 -16.40 -4.81 5.02
N MET A 20 -17.38 -4.68 4.11
CA MET A 20 -17.21 -3.89 2.88
C MET A 20 -16.90 -2.41 3.16
N LEU A 21 -17.58 -1.81 4.15
CA LEU A 21 -17.32 -0.42 4.56
C LEU A 21 -15.92 -0.26 5.15
N ALA A 22 -15.47 -1.23 5.96
CA ALA A 22 -14.13 -1.21 6.54
C ALA A 22 -13.05 -1.33 5.46
N GLU A 23 -13.21 -2.25 4.50
CA GLU A 23 -12.27 -2.41 3.37
C GLU A 23 -12.17 -1.11 2.55
N TRP A 24 -13.32 -0.52 2.22
CA TRP A 24 -13.37 0.72 1.44
C TRP A 24 -12.67 1.88 2.17
N LYS A 25 -12.95 2.05 3.48
CA LYS A 25 -12.30 3.07 4.29
C LYS A 25 -10.79 2.88 4.38
N MET A 26 -10.34 1.64 4.57
CA MET A 26 -8.91 1.31 4.63
C MET A 26 -8.21 1.61 3.30
N LYS A 27 -8.83 1.24 2.17
CA LYS A 27 -8.32 1.55 0.84
C LYS A 27 -8.14 3.05 0.66
N HIS A 28 -9.15 3.84 1.02
CA HIS A 28 -9.10 5.29 0.91
C HIS A 28 -8.02 5.92 1.81
N GLU A 29 -7.88 5.44 3.04
CA GLU A 29 -6.86 5.92 3.97
C GLU A 29 -5.44 5.63 3.44
N ILE A 30 -5.20 4.44 2.89
CA ILE A 30 -3.91 4.09 2.28
C ILE A 30 -3.61 5.02 1.11
N ILE A 31 -4.55 5.22 0.19
CA ILE A 31 -4.37 6.10 -0.97
C ILE A 31 -4.04 7.53 -0.52
N SER A 32 -4.84 8.08 0.40
CA SER A 32 -4.61 9.44 0.91
C SER A 32 -3.30 9.58 1.69
N PHE A 33 -2.86 8.53 2.38
CA PHE A 33 -1.57 8.51 3.06
C PHE A 33 -0.40 8.52 2.07
N LEU A 34 -0.50 7.75 0.99
CA LEU A 34 0.47 7.76 -0.10
C LEU A 34 0.57 9.16 -0.71
N GLU A 35 -0.55 9.79 -1.06
CA GLU A 35 -0.58 11.14 -1.63
C GLU A 35 0.01 12.21 -0.70
N ARG A 36 -0.21 12.11 0.61
CA ARG A 36 0.28 13.11 1.57
C ARG A 36 1.74 12.92 1.98
N LYS A 37 2.21 11.68 2.05
CA LYS A 37 3.51 11.35 2.65
C LYS A 37 4.59 11.05 1.63
N VAL A 38 4.21 10.69 0.40
CA VAL A 38 5.15 10.62 -0.71
C VAL A 38 5.42 12.05 -1.17
N PRO A 39 6.65 12.58 -1.00
CA PRO A 39 6.98 13.93 -1.43
C PRO A 39 6.83 14.08 -2.94
N ASP A 40 6.53 15.28 -3.42
CA ASP A 40 6.33 15.58 -4.86
C ASP A 40 7.50 15.19 -5.78
N HIS A 41 8.70 14.97 -5.22
CA HIS A 41 9.88 14.52 -5.95
C HIS A 41 10.01 12.98 -6.09
N ILE A 42 9.10 12.23 -5.47
CA ILE A 42 8.99 10.78 -5.59
C ILE A 42 7.64 10.46 -6.24
N ASN A 43 7.67 9.94 -7.46
CA ASN A 43 6.45 9.52 -8.14
C ASN A 43 6.22 8.03 -7.83
N PHE A 44 5.27 7.74 -6.94
CA PHE A 44 4.85 6.39 -6.59
C PHE A 44 3.58 6.03 -7.35
N SER A 45 3.66 4.97 -8.17
CA SER A 45 2.55 4.47 -8.99
C SER A 45 2.36 2.98 -8.77
N TYR A 46 1.12 2.51 -8.88
CA TYR A 46 0.73 1.11 -8.77
C TYR A 46 -0.51 0.85 -9.65
N ASP A 47 -0.66 -0.36 -10.20
CA ASP A 47 -1.83 -0.72 -11.01
C ASP A 47 -3.03 -1.08 -10.12
N LYS A 48 -2.80 -1.97 -9.14
CA LYS A 48 -3.84 -2.50 -8.28
C LYS A 48 -3.42 -2.48 -6.82
N LEU A 49 -4.40 -2.23 -5.97
CA LEU A 49 -4.32 -2.31 -4.51
C LEU A 49 -5.37 -3.30 -4.03
N SER A 50 -4.90 -4.43 -3.50
CA SER A 50 -5.69 -5.49 -2.88
C SER A 50 -5.50 -5.45 -1.38
N ILE A 51 -6.60 -5.47 -0.62
CA ILE A 51 -6.58 -5.43 0.83
C ILE A 51 -7.47 -6.56 1.33
N ASN A 52 -6.96 -7.36 2.25
CA ASN A 52 -7.74 -8.32 3.02
C ASN A 52 -7.61 -7.98 4.50
N LEU A 53 -8.69 -7.48 5.11
CA LEU A 53 -8.69 -7.09 6.53
C LEU A 53 -8.69 -8.28 7.47
N LEU A 54 -9.20 -9.43 7.03
CA LEU A 54 -9.36 -10.63 7.86
C LEU A 54 -8.02 -11.35 8.02
N GLU A 55 -7.34 -11.61 6.89
CA GLU A 55 -6.00 -12.21 6.88
C GLU A 55 -4.92 -11.19 7.24
N GLY A 56 -5.19 -9.90 7.05
CA GLY A 56 -4.21 -8.87 7.29
C GLY A 56 -3.19 -8.78 6.18
N ASN A 57 -3.63 -8.74 4.92
CA ASN A 57 -2.76 -8.63 3.75
C ASN A 57 -3.04 -7.36 2.94
N ILE A 58 -2.00 -6.61 2.58
CA ILE A 58 -2.05 -5.50 1.62
C ILE A 58 -1.07 -5.84 0.50
N ALA A 59 -1.56 -5.98 -0.72
CA ALA A 59 -0.74 -6.24 -1.90
C ALA A 59 -0.93 -5.11 -2.93
N PHE A 60 0.19 -4.55 -3.37
CA PHE A 60 0.26 -3.63 -4.49
C PHE A 60 0.86 -4.35 -5.70
N SER A 61 0.17 -4.34 -6.82
CA SER A 61 0.65 -4.93 -8.08
C SER A 61 1.28 -3.86 -8.97
N ASP A 62 2.35 -4.23 -9.67
CA ASP A 62 3.10 -3.41 -10.62
C ASP A 62 3.46 -2.04 -10.04
N VAL A 63 4.28 -2.07 -8.99
CA VAL A 63 4.71 -0.88 -8.27
C VAL A 63 5.90 -0.24 -8.99
N ALA A 64 5.77 1.04 -9.30
CA ALA A 64 6.83 1.85 -9.88
C ALA A 64 7.11 3.06 -8.98
N VAL A 65 8.38 3.25 -8.63
CA VAL A 65 8.85 4.40 -7.86
C VAL A 65 9.91 5.12 -8.67
N VAL A 66 9.64 6.38 -9.02
CA VAL A 66 10.59 7.24 -9.72
C VAL A 66 11.00 8.36 -8.78
N SER A 67 12.28 8.37 -8.39
CA SER A 67 12.85 9.48 -7.62
C SER A 67 13.61 10.40 -8.56
N LEU A 68 13.16 11.66 -8.64
CA LEU A 68 13.83 12.72 -9.38
C LEU A 68 14.78 13.44 -8.41
N GLY A 69 16.08 13.40 -8.70
CA GLY A 69 17.06 14.12 -7.89
C GLY A 69 16.73 15.60 -7.78
N LYS A 70 16.80 16.16 -6.57
CA LYS A 70 16.42 17.56 -6.23
C LYS A 70 17.05 18.66 -7.09
N GLN A 71 18.11 18.39 -7.86
CA GLN A 71 18.90 19.44 -8.52
C GLN A 71 19.18 19.22 -10.01
N THR A 72 19.05 18.02 -10.56
CA THR A 72 19.18 17.82 -12.01
C THR A 72 18.28 16.66 -12.46
N SER A 73 17.54 16.87 -13.54
CA SER A 73 16.80 15.82 -14.27
C SER A 73 17.68 14.69 -14.82
N SER A 74 19.01 14.79 -14.62
CA SER A 74 20.00 13.81 -15.06
C SER A 74 20.19 12.65 -14.08
N CYS A 75 19.82 12.80 -12.81
CA CYS A 75 19.95 11.74 -11.81
C CYS A 75 18.57 11.14 -11.53
N GLU A 76 18.28 10.02 -12.20
CA GLU A 76 16.99 9.34 -12.13
C GLU A 76 17.18 7.95 -11.55
N ILE A 77 16.47 7.67 -10.45
CA ILE A 77 16.40 6.33 -9.86
C ILE A 77 14.98 5.82 -10.08
N ARG A 78 14.84 4.76 -10.89
CA ARG A 78 13.57 4.05 -11.07
C ARG A 78 13.66 2.69 -10.42
N VAL A 79 12.68 2.40 -9.56
CA VAL A 79 12.48 1.09 -8.94
C VAL A 79 11.16 0.55 -9.44
N ASN A 80 11.20 -0.54 -10.19
CA ASN A 80 10.00 -1.24 -10.63
C ASN A 80 9.95 -2.59 -9.93
N ALA A 81 8.82 -2.96 -9.33
CA ALA A 81 8.63 -4.26 -8.72
C ALA A 81 7.27 -4.81 -9.13
N ASN A 82 7.21 -6.12 -9.35
CA ASN A 82 5.96 -6.76 -9.78
C ASN A 82 4.92 -6.73 -8.65
N GLU A 83 5.38 -6.86 -7.41
CA GLU A 83 4.48 -6.87 -6.26
C GLU A 83 5.18 -6.35 -5.00
N LEU A 84 4.47 -5.53 -4.24
CA LEU A 84 4.79 -5.17 -2.86
C LEU A 84 3.69 -5.75 -1.97
N SER A 85 4.03 -6.76 -1.18
CA SER A 85 3.10 -7.45 -0.27
C SER A 85 3.45 -7.14 1.18
N ILE A 86 2.43 -6.83 1.98
CA ILE A 86 2.51 -6.56 3.41
C ILE A 86 1.58 -7.54 4.11
N GLU A 87 2.17 -8.51 4.80
CA GLU A 87 1.44 -9.61 5.41
C GLU A 87 1.40 -9.50 6.94
N GLY A 88 0.31 -10.02 7.50
CA GLY A 88 0.08 -10.10 8.94
C GLY A 88 -0.16 -8.74 9.60
N PHE A 89 -0.66 -7.75 8.86
CA PHE A 89 -1.14 -6.53 9.48
C PHE A 89 -2.45 -6.79 10.23
N SER A 90 -2.71 -6.09 11.34
CA SER A 90 -3.94 -6.33 12.12
C SER A 90 -4.79 -5.07 12.23
N TYR A 91 -5.90 -5.04 11.50
CA TYR A 91 -6.87 -3.94 11.57
C TYR A 91 -7.44 -3.76 12.99
N TRP A 92 -7.72 -4.87 13.68
CA TRP A 92 -8.24 -4.85 15.05
C TRP A 92 -7.24 -4.26 16.05
N LYS A 93 -5.93 -4.53 15.90
CA LYS A 93 -4.90 -3.90 16.75
C LYS A 93 -4.82 -2.39 16.52
N ILE A 94 -4.97 -1.94 15.28
CA ILE A 94 -4.98 -0.51 14.96
C ILE A 94 -6.19 0.17 15.62
N LEU A 95 -7.39 -0.43 15.52
CA LEU A 95 -8.61 0.15 16.09
C LEU A 95 -8.63 0.16 17.62
N PHE A 96 -8.29 -0.97 18.26
CA PHE A 96 -8.44 -1.12 19.72
C PHE A 96 -7.18 -0.83 20.51
N GLN A 97 -6.01 -1.14 19.94
CA GLN A 97 -4.72 -1.01 20.63
C GLN A 97 -3.90 0.18 20.13
N LYS A 98 -4.38 0.91 19.11
CA LYS A 98 -3.67 2.02 18.46
C LYS A 98 -2.22 1.66 18.08
N SER A 99 -1.97 0.40 17.78
CA SER A 99 -0.64 -0.12 17.46
C SER A 99 -0.62 -0.66 16.04
N VAL A 100 0.44 -0.32 15.30
CA VAL A 100 0.70 -0.85 13.97
C VAL A 100 1.57 -2.09 14.11
N TYR A 101 1.03 -3.23 13.70
CA TYR A 101 1.75 -4.50 13.67
C TYR A 101 1.80 -4.98 12.24
N ILE A 102 2.97 -5.41 11.78
CA ILE A 102 3.21 -6.01 10.46
C ILE A 102 4.09 -7.22 10.71
N LYS A 103 3.77 -8.36 10.09
CA LYS A 103 4.57 -9.58 10.24
C LYS A 103 5.69 -9.61 9.20
N THR A 104 5.37 -9.32 7.95
CA THR A 104 6.32 -9.45 6.85
C THR A 104 6.04 -8.39 5.80
N LEU A 105 7.11 -7.86 5.20
CA LEU A 105 7.05 -6.95 4.07
C LEU A 105 7.96 -7.52 2.99
N THR A 106 7.36 -7.89 1.86
CA THR A 106 8.03 -8.59 0.77
C THR A 106 7.91 -7.78 -0.51
N LEU A 107 9.03 -7.63 -1.21
CA LEU A 107 9.10 -6.97 -2.51
C LEU A 107 9.51 -8.01 -3.55
N SER A 108 8.59 -8.37 -4.43
CA SER A 108 8.79 -9.41 -5.44
C SER A 108 9.45 -8.84 -6.69
N THR A 109 10.57 -9.46 -7.10
CA THR A 109 11.33 -9.16 -8.33
C THR A 109 11.57 -7.66 -8.56
N PRO A 110 12.29 -6.98 -7.65
CA PRO A 110 12.62 -5.58 -7.83
C PRO A 110 13.67 -5.40 -8.92
N HIS A 111 13.37 -4.55 -9.89
CA HIS A 111 14.25 -4.08 -10.95
C HIS A 111 14.67 -2.65 -10.64
N LEU A 112 15.96 -2.47 -10.38
CA LEU A 112 16.57 -1.18 -10.09
C LEU A 112 17.24 -0.64 -11.35
N HIS A 113 16.75 0.50 -11.84
CA HIS A 113 17.38 1.25 -12.91
C HIS A 113 17.95 2.54 -12.33
N PHE A 114 19.28 2.67 -12.38
CA PHE A 114 20.00 3.86 -11.97
C PHE A 114 20.61 4.55 -13.19
N LYS A 115 20.37 5.86 -13.32
CA LYS A 115 21.16 6.71 -14.20
C LYS A 115 22.15 7.48 -13.33
N THR A 116 23.44 7.27 -13.56
CA THR A 116 24.48 8.04 -12.91
C THR A 116 24.46 9.48 -13.42
N CYS A 117 24.62 10.44 -12.52
CA CYS A 117 24.77 11.84 -12.89
C CYS A 117 26.02 11.99 -13.78
N PRO A 118 25.97 12.74 -14.89
CA PRO A 118 27.18 13.08 -15.62
C PRO A 118 28.13 13.84 -14.67
N LYS A 119 29.41 13.45 -14.64
CA LYS A 119 30.44 14.24 -13.96
C LYS A 119 30.49 15.61 -14.63
N ASP A 120 30.50 16.66 -13.82
CA ASP A 120 30.66 18.03 -14.29
C ASP A 120 31.91 18.12 -15.19
N PRO A 121 31.77 18.48 -16.48
CA PRO A 121 32.90 18.56 -17.41
C PRO A 121 33.87 19.71 -17.07
N ASN A 122 33.56 20.57 -16.09
CA ASN A 122 34.38 21.74 -15.74
C ASN A 122 35.31 21.55 -14.52
N ASN A 123 35.46 20.33 -14.00
CA ASN A 123 36.46 20.01 -12.98
C ASN A 123 37.54 19.09 -13.57
N VAL A 124 38.46 19.70 -14.33
CA VAL A 124 39.79 19.15 -14.69
C VAL A 124 40.82 20.26 -14.60
#